data_AF-A0A946JTD5-F1
#
_entry.id   AF-A0A946JTD5-F1
#
_cell.length_a   1.000
_cell.length_b   1.000
_cell.length_c   1.000
_cell.angle_alpha   90.00
_cell.angle_beta   90.00
_cell.angle_gamma   90.00
#
_symmetry.space_group_name_H-M   'P 1'
#
loop_
_entity.id
_entity.type
_entity.pdbx_description
1 polymer ?
#
loop_
_entity_poly.entity_id
_entity_poly.type
_entity_poly.pdbx_seq_one_letter_code
_entity_poly.pdbx_strand_id
1 'polypeptide(L)'
;MKKEELRYDPVLDKITAIIDYIDNNKNIAIQILVVVALTVGGWGYYSGLQKDRVNVSRALVGVAQNAYNAGQTDIAISELKSIAEEYSGSDAANQALIYLLKDSYLSNNDAAVLSLTDELGTGSSDGVVDAGVHETLGNVSMNMDDNDAAVNNFKKADKLSSAVGLDLRFKIDLSMAYIADGNFNDAVSVLNDILSTENINYSDKNKAEELLALANFNKDN
;
A
#
# COMPACT_ATOMS: atom_id res chain seq x y z
N MET A 1 -77.77 -17.07 11.26
CA MET A 1 -76.99 -16.13 10.44
C MET A 1 -75.55 -16.14 10.91
N LYS A 2 -74.64 -16.25 9.93
CA LYS A 2 -73.16 -16.22 9.84
C LYS A 2 -72.30 -16.06 11.11
N LYS A 3 -71.42 -17.05 11.35
CA LYS A 3 -70.12 -16.90 12.02
C LYS A 3 -69.10 -16.64 10.92
N GLU A 4 -68.42 -15.51 10.98
CA GLU A 4 -67.42 -15.10 9.99
C GLU A 4 -66.17 -15.99 10.08
N GLU A 5 -65.71 -16.43 8.92
CA GLU A 5 -64.48 -17.19 8.72
C GLU A 5 -63.28 -16.28 8.98
N LEU A 6 -62.56 -16.52 10.08
CA LEU A 6 -61.24 -15.92 10.30
C LEU A 6 -60.29 -16.49 9.25
N ARG A 7 -59.93 -15.65 8.25
CA ARG A 7 -58.88 -15.95 7.28
C ARG A 7 -57.57 -16.14 8.03
N TYR A 8 -56.97 -17.34 7.92
CA TYR A 8 -55.63 -17.63 8.42
C TYR A 8 -54.64 -16.60 7.85
N ASP A 9 -54.11 -15.75 8.70
CA ASP A 9 -53.12 -14.75 8.34
C ASP A 9 -51.77 -15.14 8.95
N PRO A 10 -50.87 -15.74 8.15
CA PRO A 10 -49.58 -16.23 8.62
C PRO A 10 -48.65 -15.10 9.09
N VAL A 11 -48.93 -13.84 8.78
CA VAL A 11 -48.19 -12.68 9.31
C VAL A 11 -48.68 -12.34 10.70
N LEU A 12 -50.00 -12.32 10.90
CA LEU A 12 -50.62 -12.07 12.20
C LEU A 12 -50.21 -13.13 13.24
N ASP A 13 -50.18 -14.41 12.85
CA ASP A 13 -49.77 -15.50 13.75
C ASP A 13 -48.30 -15.39 14.15
N LYS A 14 -47.41 -14.99 13.23
CA LYS A 14 -46.00 -14.76 13.54
C LYS A 14 -45.82 -13.57 14.48
N ILE A 15 -46.57 -12.48 14.28
CA ILE A 15 -46.55 -11.31 15.16
C ILE A 15 -47.06 -11.70 16.55
N THR A 16 -48.15 -12.46 16.63
CA THR A 16 -48.75 -12.91 17.88
C THR A 16 -47.81 -13.83 18.65
N ALA A 17 -47.15 -14.78 17.96
CA ALA A 17 -46.15 -15.65 18.58
C ALA A 17 -44.93 -14.89 19.14
N ILE A 18 -44.52 -13.79 18.49
CA ILE A 18 -43.45 -12.91 19.00
C ILE A 18 -43.92 -12.16 20.25
N ILE A 19 -45.14 -11.62 20.24
CA ILE A 19 -45.75 -10.92 21.38
C ILE A 19 -45.87 -11.88 22.57
N ASP A 20 -46.41 -13.09 22.35
CA ASP A 20 -46.56 -14.11 23.39
C ASP A 20 -45.21 -14.54 23.97
N TYR A 21 -44.16 -14.63 23.14
CA TYR A 21 -42.82 -14.95 23.62
C TYR A 21 -42.23 -13.83 24.49
N ILE A 22 -42.41 -12.57 24.09
CA ILE A 22 -41.97 -11.41 24.86
C ILE A 22 -42.73 -11.32 26.19
N ASP A 23 -44.04 -11.57 26.18
CA ASP A 23 -44.87 -11.48 27.38
C ASP A 23 -44.58 -12.62 28.38
N ASN A 24 -44.30 -13.82 27.90
CA ASN A 24 -43.96 -14.96 28.76
C ASN A 24 -42.49 -14.96 29.22
N ASN A 25 -41.59 -14.29 28.49
CA ASN A 25 -40.16 -14.26 28.78
C ASN A 25 -39.64 -12.82 29.00
N LYS A 26 -40.44 -11.95 29.62
CA LYS A 26 -40.15 -10.51 29.78
C LYS A 26 -38.72 -10.22 30.26
N ASN A 27 -38.21 -10.97 31.24
CA ASN A 27 -36.86 -10.77 31.75
C ASN A 27 -35.78 -11.07 30.69
N ILE A 28 -35.94 -12.15 29.92
CA ILE A 28 -35.02 -12.52 28.83
C ILE A 28 -35.12 -11.53 27.68
N ALA A 29 -36.33 -11.10 27.33
CA ALA A 29 -36.58 -10.09 26.28
C ALA A 29 -35.93 -8.74 26.63
N ILE A 30 -36.06 -8.28 27.88
CA ILE A 30 -35.41 -7.07 28.37
C ILE A 30 -33.89 -7.21 28.35
N GLN A 31 -33.34 -8.36 28.76
CA GLN A 31 -31.90 -8.61 28.75
C GLN A 31 -31.32 -8.58 27.33
N ILE A 32 -31.99 -9.20 26.36
CA ILE A 32 -31.59 -9.15 24.94
C ILE A 32 -31.61 -7.71 24.42
N LEU A 33 -32.66 -6.95 24.74
CA LEU A 33 -32.79 -5.55 24.30
C LEU A 33 -31.67 -4.67 24.87
N VAL A 34 -31.30 -4.86 26.14
CA VAL A 34 -30.17 -4.15 26.76
C VAL A 34 -28.84 -4.50 26.08
N VAL A 35 -28.61 -5.79 25.79
CA VAL A 35 -27.39 -6.23 25.09
C VAL A 35 -27.31 -5.59 23.70
N VAL A 36 -28.39 -5.62 22.93
CA VAL A 36 -28.45 -4.98 21.60
C VAL A 36 -28.21 -3.47 21.70
N ALA A 37 -28.86 -2.78 22.65
CA ALA A 37 -28.68 -1.34 22.86
C ALA A 37 -27.23 -0.98 23.25
N LEU A 38 -26.60 -1.76 24.13
CA LEU A 38 -25.19 -1.56 24.51
C LEU A 38 -24.24 -1.84 23.34
N THR A 39 -24.55 -2.83 22.51
CA THR A 39 -23.72 -3.19 21.36
C THR A 39 -23.79 -2.11 20.29
N VAL A 40 -25.00 -1.67 19.94
CA VAL A 40 -25.24 -0.60 18.96
C VAL A 40 -24.71 0.74 19.48
N GLY A 41 -24.95 1.06 20.76
CA GLY A 41 -24.46 2.28 21.40
C GLY A 41 -22.93 2.32 21.50
N GLY A 42 -22.33 1.21 21.92
CA GLY A 42 -20.87 1.05 21.98
C GLY A 42 -20.22 1.14 20.59
N TRP A 43 -20.82 0.49 19.58
CA TRP A 43 -20.37 0.60 18.19
C TRP A 43 -20.49 2.03 17.67
N GLY A 44 -21.62 2.71 17.90
CA GLY A 44 -21.84 4.09 17.47
C GLY A 44 -20.84 5.08 18.09
N TYR A 45 -20.60 4.96 19.39
CA TYR A 45 -19.60 5.78 20.10
C TYR A 45 -18.17 5.53 19.58
N TYR A 46 -17.78 4.26 19.45
CA TYR A 46 -16.48 3.88 18.91
C TYR A 46 -16.28 4.35 17.46
N SER A 47 -17.32 4.21 16.62
CA SER A 47 -17.30 4.66 15.23
C SER A 47 -17.19 6.18 15.09
N GLY A 48 -17.75 6.95 16.03
CA GLY A 48 -17.62 8.41 16.07
C GLY A 48 -16.17 8.84 16.34
N LEU A 49 -15.55 8.29 17.40
CA LEU A 49 -14.16 8.57 17.75
C LEU A 49 -13.17 8.20 16.63
N GLN A 50 -13.40 7.06 15.96
CA GLN A 50 -12.62 6.63 14.80
C GLN A 50 -12.69 7.63 13.64
N LYS A 51 -13.89 8.15 13.34
CA LYS A 51 -14.11 9.08 12.23
C LYS A 51 -13.38 10.41 12.46
N ASP A 52 -13.40 10.92 13.69
CA ASP A 52 -12.69 12.14 14.05
C ASP A 52 -11.17 11.94 13.96
N ARG A 53 -10.66 10.81 14.48
CA ARG A 53 -9.24 10.45 14.37
C ARG A 53 -8.76 10.39 12.92
N VAL A 54 -9.53 9.76 12.03
CA VAL A 54 -9.19 9.66 10.59
C VAL A 54 -9.23 11.01 9.89
N ASN A 55 -10.21 11.85 10.17
CA ASN A 55 -10.30 13.17 9.52
C ASN A 55 -9.16 14.09 9.96
N VAL A 56 -8.81 14.08 11.25
CA VAL A 56 -7.69 14.86 11.79
C VAL A 56 -6.37 14.38 11.18
N SER A 57 -6.11 13.06 11.17
CA SER A 57 -4.85 12.54 10.63
C SER A 57 -4.66 12.86 9.15
N ARG A 58 -5.74 12.82 8.36
CA ARG A 58 -5.73 13.23 6.94
C ARG A 58 -5.42 14.71 6.74
N ALA A 59 -5.98 15.58 7.59
CA ALA A 59 -5.67 17.01 7.53
C ALA A 59 -4.20 17.28 7.89
N LEU A 60 -3.71 16.66 8.97
CA LEU A 60 -2.32 16.81 9.44
C LEU A 60 -1.32 16.34 8.39
N VAL A 61 -1.50 15.14 7.83
CA VAL A 61 -0.58 14.63 6.80
C VAL A 61 -0.59 15.52 5.55
N GLY A 62 -1.74 16.05 5.15
CA GLY A 62 -1.82 17.00 4.04
C GLY A 62 -1.05 18.29 4.29
N VAL A 63 -1.09 18.83 5.52
CA VAL A 63 -0.29 20.01 5.90
C VAL A 63 1.20 19.70 5.86
N ALA A 64 1.61 18.57 6.44
CA ALA A 64 3.02 18.16 6.48
C ALA A 64 3.57 17.89 5.06
N GLN A 65 2.79 17.27 4.18
CA GLN A 65 3.16 17.08 2.76
C GLN A 65 3.34 18.41 2.03
N ASN A 66 2.44 19.38 2.24
CA ASN A 66 2.57 20.70 1.65
C ASN A 66 3.83 21.42 2.14
N ALA A 67 4.14 21.32 3.44
CA ALA A 67 5.38 21.87 4.00
C ALA A 67 6.62 21.20 3.37
N TYR A 68 6.63 19.88 3.22
CA TYR A 68 7.72 19.14 2.57
C TYR A 68 7.91 19.62 1.12
N ASN A 69 6.83 19.69 0.35
CA ASN A 69 6.85 20.11 -1.05
C ASN A 69 7.24 21.59 -1.21
N ALA A 70 7.01 22.42 -0.19
CA ALA A 70 7.45 23.81 -0.13
C ALA A 70 8.93 23.98 0.31
N GLY A 71 9.65 22.88 0.55
CA GLY A 71 11.04 22.88 0.98
C GLY A 71 11.25 23.14 2.48
N GLN A 72 10.18 23.12 3.29
CA GLN A 72 10.27 23.21 4.75
C GLN A 72 10.52 21.83 5.36
N THR A 73 11.57 21.15 4.88
CA THR A 73 11.81 19.72 5.08
C THR A 73 11.95 19.36 6.56
N ASP A 74 12.71 20.11 7.35
CA ASP A 74 12.93 19.79 8.78
C ASP A 74 11.63 19.75 9.59
N ILE A 75 10.77 20.76 9.38
CA ILE A 75 9.47 20.86 10.05
C ILE A 75 8.56 19.74 9.57
N ALA A 76 8.50 19.53 8.25
CA ALA A 76 7.66 18.50 7.67
C ALA A 76 8.05 17.09 8.15
N ILE A 77 9.35 16.77 8.18
CA ILE A 77 9.84 15.46 8.65
C ILE A 77 9.51 15.25 10.12
N SER A 78 9.63 16.28 10.96
CA SER A 78 9.21 16.18 12.37
C SER A 78 7.72 15.85 12.50
N GLU A 79 6.85 16.51 11.73
CA GLU A 79 5.41 16.25 11.78
C GLU A 79 5.05 14.88 11.18
N LEU A 80 5.67 14.48 10.07
CA LEU A 80 5.45 13.18 9.45
C LEU A 80 5.81 12.03 10.40
N LYS A 81 6.90 12.15 11.18
CA LYS A 81 7.24 11.17 12.22
C LYS A 81 6.16 11.08 13.29
N SER A 82 5.71 12.23 13.82
CA SER A 82 4.60 12.29 14.79
C SER A 82 3.35 11.61 14.24
N ILE A 83 3.02 11.85 12.97
CA ILE A 83 1.83 11.28 12.33
C ILE A 83 1.95 9.77 12.16
N ALA A 84 3.11 9.26 11.72
CA ALA A 84 3.36 7.83 11.58
C ALA A 84 3.20 7.11 12.93
N GLU A 85 3.73 7.68 14.01
CA GLU A 85 3.64 7.13 15.36
C GLU A 85 2.21 7.23 15.95
N GLU A 86 1.62 8.43 15.98
CA GLU A 86 0.33 8.68 16.64
C GLU A 86 -0.88 8.08 15.90
N TYR A 87 -0.77 7.98 14.57
CA TYR A 87 -1.82 7.48 13.70
C TYR A 87 -1.43 6.17 13.00
N SER A 88 -0.52 5.40 13.59
CA SER A 88 -0.10 4.08 13.12
C SER A 88 -1.29 3.21 12.70
N GLY A 89 -1.12 2.54 11.55
CA GLY A 89 -2.14 1.72 10.89
C GLY A 89 -3.21 2.49 10.11
N SER A 90 -3.11 3.82 9.98
CA SER A 90 -4.00 4.63 9.13
C SER A 90 -3.39 5.00 7.77
N ASP A 91 -4.23 5.34 6.80
CA ASP A 91 -3.78 5.85 5.49
C ASP A 91 -2.84 7.06 5.62
N ALA A 92 -3.07 7.91 6.64
CA ALA A 92 -2.26 9.08 6.91
C ALA A 92 -0.86 8.70 7.41
N ALA A 93 -0.74 7.68 8.25
CA ALA A 93 0.55 7.14 8.67
C ALA A 93 1.29 6.53 7.48
N ASN A 94 0.61 5.76 6.62
CA ASN A 94 1.24 5.20 5.41
C ASN A 94 1.77 6.29 4.47
N GLN A 95 0.99 7.37 4.26
CA GLN A 95 1.45 8.52 3.50
C GLN A 95 2.64 9.23 4.15
N ALA A 96 2.65 9.34 5.48
CA ALA A 96 3.77 9.90 6.21
C ALA A 96 5.04 9.07 6.02
N LEU A 97 4.93 7.74 6.17
CA LEU A 97 6.02 6.79 5.95
C LEU A 97 6.58 6.86 4.53
N ILE A 98 5.74 7.03 3.50
CA ILE A 98 6.21 7.20 2.11
C ILE A 98 7.09 8.45 1.96
N TYR A 99 6.71 9.57 2.58
CA TYR A 99 7.53 10.79 2.54
C TYR A 99 8.82 10.65 3.34
N LEU A 100 8.77 9.99 4.51
CA LEU A 100 9.97 9.69 5.30
C LEU A 100 10.91 8.74 4.56
N LEU A 101 10.36 7.77 3.84
CA LEU A 101 11.11 6.82 3.00
C LEU A 101 11.83 7.56 1.88
N LYS A 102 11.11 8.42 1.16
CA LYS A 102 11.68 9.28 0.12
C LYS A 102 12.82 10.14 0.66
N ASP A 103 12.62 10.78 1.81
CA ASP A 103 13.62 11.64 2.43
C ASP A 103 14.88 10.87 2.85
N SER A 104 14.69 9.68 3.42
CA SER A 104 15.77 8.78 3.82
C SER A 104 16.57 8.31 2.62
N TYR A 105 15.89 7.97 1.52
CA TYR A 105 16.53 7.58 0.27
C TYR A 105 17.35 8.72 -0.33
N LEU A 106 16.78 9.92 -0.43
CA LEU A 106 17.49 11.11 -0.93
C LEU A 106 18.70 11.49 -0.06
N SER A 107 18.64 11.16 1.23
CA SER A 107 19.73 11.38 2.19
C SER A 107 20.75 10.24 2.23
N ASN A 108 20.62 9.21 1.38
CA ASN A 108 21.45 8.00 1.37
C ASN A 108 21.49 7.29 2.74
N ASN A 109 20.37 7.30 3.46
CA ASN A 109 20.23 6.61 4.74
C ASN A 109 19.56 5.25 4.53
N ASP A 110 20.32 4.31 3.99
CA ASP A 110 19.86 2.97 3.65
C ASP A 110 19.24 2.22 4.85
N ALA A 111 19.80 2.41 6.05
CA ALA A 111 19.26 1.81 7.28
C ALA A 111 17.85 2.34 7.61
N ALA A 112 17.62 3.64 7.45
CA ALA A 112 16.30 4.22 7.64
C ALA A 112 15.32 3.78 6.54
N VAL A 113 15.78 3.65 5.29
CA VAL A 113 14.96 3.11 4.19
C VAL A 113 14.46 1.71 4.52
N LEU A 114 15.33 0.82 4.98
CA LEU A 114 14.97 -0.55 5.36
C LEU A 114 13.97 -0.56 6.53
N SER A 115 14.24 0.23 7.59
CA SER A 115 13.35 0.31 8.76
C SER A 115 11.96 0.86 8.41
N LEU A 116 11.88 1.91 7.59
CA LEU A 116 10.62 2.53 7.20
C LEU A 116 9.83 1.64 6.25
N THR A 117 10.50 0.87 5.40
CA THR A 117 9.83 -0.07 4.51
C THR A 117 9.26 -1.27 5.27
N ASP A 118 9.96 -1.75 6.31
CA ASP A 118 9.45 -2.78 7.22
C ASP A 118 8.20 -2.29 7.96
N GLU A 119 8.22 -1.03 8.43
CA GLU A 119 7.07 -0.41 9.12
C GLU A 119 5.87 -0.18 8.18
N LEU A 120 6.12 0.32 6.97
CA LEU A 120 5.07 0.52 5.96
C LEU A 120 4.41 -0.80 5.57
N GLY A 121 5.17 -1.89 5.60
CA GLY A 121 4.78 -3.20 5.07
C GLY A 121 4.71 -3.22 3.54
N THR A 122 4.62 -4.43 2.98
CA THR A 122 4.46 -4.62 1.53
C THR A 122 3.04 -5.04 1.19
N GLY A 123 2.42 -4.39 0.20
CA GLY A 123 1.06 -4.69 -0.27
C GLY A 123 0.10 -3.51 -0.12
N SER A 124 0.55 -2.29 -0.45
CA SER A 124 -0.35 -1.15 -0.50
C SER A 124 -1.37 -1.37 -1.64
N SER A 125 -2.53 -0.71 -1.55
CA SER A 125 -3.55 -0.82 -2.60
C SER A 125 -3.14 -0.17 -3.93
N ASP A 126 -1.99 0.51 -3.98
CA ASP A 126 -1.51 1.28 -5.13
C ASP A 126 -0.26 0.63 -5.72
N GLY A 127 -0.43 0.00 -6.89
CA GLY A 127 0.67 -0.68 -7.60
C GLY A 127 1.81 0.25 -8.02
N VAL A 128 1.58 1.56 -8.17
CA VAL A 128 2.64 2.53 -8.50
C VAL A 128 3.51 2.79 -7.27
N VAL A 129 2.88 2.98 -6.10
CA VAL A 129 3.61 3.16 -4.85
C VAL A 129 4.42 1.91 -4.51
N ASP A 130 3.79 0.73 -4.60
CA ASP A 130 4.50 -0.53 -4.34
C ASP A 130 5.66 -0.76 -5.31
N ALA A 131 5.50 -0.40 -6.60
CA ALA A 131 6.60 -0.48 -7.56
C ALA A 131 7.76 0.45 -7.17
N GLY A 132 7.48 1.69 -6.76
CA GLY A 132 8.50 2.64 -6.30
C GLY A 132 9.20 2.23 -5.00
N VAL A 133 8.47 1.60 -4.07
CA VAL A 133 9.06 1.02 -2.85
C VAL A 133 10.02 -0.12 -3.21
N HIS A 134 9.61 -1.02 -4.11
CA HIS A 134 10.49 -2.09 -4.58
C HIS A 134 11.70 -1.57 -5.36
N GLU A 135 11.53 -0.53 -6.18
CA GLU A 135 12.66 0.12 -6.84
C GLU A 135 13.66 0.68 -5.81
N THR A 136 13.15 1.37 -4.78
CA THR A 136 13.97 1.94 -3.71
C THR A 136 14.74 0.85 -2.96
N LEU A 137 14.08 -0.26 -2.62
CA LEU A 137 14.73 -1.42 -2.00
C LEU A 137 15.78 -2.05 -2.92
N GLY A 138 15.53 -2.12 -4.23
CA GLY A 138 16.49 -2.61 -5.21
C GLY A 138 17.74 -1.75 -5.24
N ASN A 139 17.58 -0.42 -5.26
CA ASN A 139 18.69 0.53 -5.22
C ASN A 139 19.51 0.44 -3.92
N VAL A 140 18.83 0.33 -2.76
CA VAL A 140 19.52 0.11 -1.48
C VAL A 140 20.28 -1.23 -1.47
N SER A 141 19.69 -2.28 -2.04
CA SER A 141 20.36 -3.59 -2.14
C SER A 141 21.62 -3.50 -3.00
N MET A 142 21.57 -2.77 -4.12
CA MET A 142 22.76 -2.48 -4.94
C MET A 142 23.84 -1.71 -4.17
N ASN A 143 23.47 -0.71 -3.37
CA ASN A 143 24.42 0.03 -2.52
C ASN A 143 25.10 -0.86 -1.47
N MET A 144 24.44 -1.93 -1.06
CA MET A 144 24.92 -2.90 -0.07
C MET A 144 25.62 -4.12 -0.72
N ASP A 145 25.84 -4.11 -2.03
CA ASP A 145 26.35 -5.23 -2.83
C ASP A 145 25.50 -6.54 -2.71
N ASP A 146 24.24 -6.42 -2.29
CA ASP A 146 23.28 -7.54 -2.24
C ASP A 146 22.53 -7.63 -3.58
N ASN A 147 23.26 -8.12 -4.60
CA ASN A 147 22.77 -8.18 -5.96
C ASN A 147 21.57 -9.14 -6.12
N ASP A 148 21.51 -10.22 -5.34
CA ASP A 148 20.38 -11.14 -5.29
C ASP A 148 19.11 -10.42 -4.81
N ALA A 149 19.19 -9.65 -3.73
CA ALA A 149 18.07 -8.85 -3.23
C ALA A 149 17.69 -7.73 -4.21
N ALA A 150 18.68 -7.11 -4.88
CA ALA A 150 18.45 -6.09 -5.89
C ALA A 150 17.63 -6.64 -7.07
N VAL A 151 18.07 -7.76 -7.66
CA VAL A 151 17.37 -8.45 -8.76
C VAL A 151 15.93 -8.80 -8.35
N ASN A 152 15.75 -9.35 -7.16
CA ASN A 152 14.43 -9.74 -6.66
C ASN A 152 13.48 -8.54 -6.49
N ASN A 153 13.99 -7.40 -6.00
CA ASN A 153 13.19 -6.20 -5.83
C ASN A 153 12.86 -5.52 -7.16
N PHE A 154 13.82 -5.37 -8.08
CA PHE A 154 13.53 -4.79 -9.40
C PHE A 154 12.58 -5.65 -10.23
N LYS A 155 12.64 -6.98 -10.12
CA LYS A 155 11.63 -7.89 -10.71
C LYS A 155 10.22 -7.59 -10.19
N LYS A 156 10.08 -7.32 -8.90
CA LYS A 156 8.77 -6.97 -8.32
C LYS A 156 8.30 -5.61 -8.81
N ALA A 157 9.20 -4.63 -8.88
CA ALA A 157 8.90 -3.29 -9.42
C ALA A 157 8.39 -3.36 -10.88
N ASP A 158 9.12 -4.04 -11.77
CA ASP A 158 8.76 -4.22 -13.18
C ASP A 158 7.41 -4.95 -13.35
N LYS A 159 7.17 -5.99 -12.54
CA LYS A 159 5.91 -6.73 -12.57
C LYS A 159 4.71 -5.87 -12.15
N LEU A 160 4.89 -5.01 -11.15
CA LEU A 160 3.82 -4.13 -10.64
C LEU A 160 3.56 -2.95 -11.60
N SER A 161 4.60 -2.44 -12.26
CA SER A 161 4.49 -1.30 -13.17
C SER A 161 3.83 -1.64 -14.52
N SER A 162 3.94 -2.91 -14.93
CA SER A 162 3.35 -3.46 -16.16
C SER A 162 1.83 -3.21 -16.28
N ALA A 163 1.15 -2.86 -15.17
CA ALA A 163 -0.26 -2.51 -15.14
C ALA A 163 -0.58 -1.03 -15.50
N VAL A 164 0.42 -0.13 -15.56
CA VAL A 164 0.21 1.33 -15.58
C VAL A 164 0.92 2.05 -16.74
N GLY A 165 1.68 1.35 -17.58
CA GLY A 165 2.39 1.97 -18.73
C GLY A 165 3.63 2.78 -18.35
N LEU A 166 4.17 2.51 -17.15
CA LEU A 166 5.47 2.92 -16.64
C LEU A 166 6.35 1.65 -16.57
N ASP A 167 7.65 1.63 -16.76
CA ASP A 167 8.65 2.61 -17.17
C ASP A 167 9.83 1.74 -17.63
N LEU A 168 10.42 2.00 -18.79
CA LEU A 168 11.62 1.27 -19.23
C LEU A 168 12.72 1.32 -18.16
N ARG A 169 12.67 2.33 -17.28
CA ARG A 169 13.46 2.45 -16.07
C ARG A 169 13.56 1.17 -15.24
N PHE A 170 12.47 0.52 -14.85
CA PHE A 170 12.58 -0.67 -13.98
C PHE A 170 13.26 -1.84 -14.68
N LYS A 171 13.09 -1.97 -16.00
CA LYS A 171 13.83 -2.95 -16.81
C LYS A 171 15.30 -2.59 -16.93
N ILE A 172 15.64 -1.30 -17.01
CA ILE A 172 17.02 -0.81 -16.99
C ILE A 172 17.66 -1.14 -15.62
N ASP A 173 16.98 -0.85 -14.52
CA ASP A 173 17.45 -1.16 -13.16
C ASP A 173 17.64 -2.66 -12.95
N LEU A 174 16.67 -3.46 -13.38
CA LEU A 174 16.78 -4.93 -13.37
C LEU A 174 17.98 -5.41 -14.21
N SER A 175 18.22 -4.81 -15.37
CA SER A 175 19.35 -5.17 -16.23
C SER A 175 20.69 -4.83 -15.57
N MET A 176 20.78 -3.68 -14.89
CA MET A 176 21.96 -3.30 -14.12
C MET A 176 22.23 -4.27 -12.97
N ALA A 177 21.18 -4.65 -12.23
CA ALA A 177 21.29 -5.64 -11.16
C ALA A 177 21.74 -7.01 -11.67
N TYR A 178 21.19 -7.49 -12.80
CA TYR A 178 21.66 -8.72 -13.42
C TYR A 178 23.13 -8.67 -13.85
N ILE A 179 23.60 -7.53 -14.37
CA ILE A 179 25.02 -7.36 -14.71
C ILE A 179 25.89 -7.43 -13.46
N ALA A 180 25.49 -6.75 -12.38
CA ALA A 180 26.22 -6.77 -11.11
C ALA A 180 26.24 -8.18 -10.48
N ASP A 181 25.15 -8.92 -10.62
CA ASP A 181 25.00 -10.31 -10.19
C ASP A 181 25.76 -11.34 -11.06
N GLY A 182 26.32 -10.90 -12.20
CA GLY A 182 26.97 -11.79 -13.17
C GLY A 182 25.99 -12.60 -14.04
N ASN A 183 24.69 -12.35 -13.93
CA ASN A 183 23.63 -12.97 -14.72
C ASN A 183 23.47 -12.29 -16.09
N PHE A 184 24.54 -12.30 -16.89
CA PHE A 184 24.60 -11.56 -18.16
C PHE A 184 23.58 -12.04 -19.21
N ASN A 185 23.20 -13.31 -19.22
CA ASN A 185 22.20 -13.82 -20.15
C ASN A 185 20.82 -13.19 -19.91
N ASP A 186 20.43 -13.05 -18.65
CA ASP A 186 19.16 -12.44 -18.28
C ASP A 186 19.19 -10.93 -18.55
N ALA A 187 20.31 -10.26 -18.24
CA ALA A 187 20.53 -8.85 -18.61
C ALA A 187 20.34 -8.62 -20.12
N VAL A 188 21.02 -9.43 -20.96
CA VAL A 188 20.91 -9.36 -22.42
C VAL A 188 19.46 -9.57 -22.89
N SER A 189 18.74 -10.51 -22.26
CA SER A 189 17.34 -10.76 -22.60
C SER A 189 16.46 -9.53 -22.32
N VAL A 190 16.58 -8.93 -21.13
CA VAL A 190 15.78 -7.74 -20.75
C VAL A 190 16.14 -6.52 -21.60
N LEU A 191 17.41 -6.33 -21.90
CA LEU A 191 17.88 -5.20 -22.73
C LEU A 191 17.40 -5.30 -24.18
N ASN A 192 17.38 -6.49 -24.76
CA ASN A 192 16.80 -6.69 -26.10
C ASN A 192 15.28 -6.43 -26.10
N ASP A 193 14.57 -6.81 -25.04
CA ASP A 193 13.15 -6.50 -24.88
C ASP A 193 12.91 -4.98 -24.83
N ILE A 194 13.72 -4.23 -24.06
CA ILE A 194 13.70 -2.76 -24.06
C ILE A 194 13.88 -2.20 -25.47
N LEU A 195 14.93 -2.64 -26.18
CA LEU A 195 15.27 -2.13 -27.52
C LEU A 195 14.24 -2.49 -28.60
N SER A 196 13.37 -3.48 -28.35
CA SER A 196 12.26 -3.84 -29.23
C SER A 196 11.04 -2.91 -29.08
N THR A 197 11.02 -2.04 -28.06
CA THR A 197 9.91 -1.12 -27.78
C THR A 197 9.78 -0.07 -28.88
N GLU A 198 8.58 0.03 -29.47
CA GLU A 198 8.28 1.07 -30.46
C GLU A 198 8.35 2.47 -29.85
N ASN A 199 8.95 3.42 -30.57
CA ASN A 199 9.11 4.82 -30.15
C ASN A 199 9.86 5.03 -28.83
N ILE A 200 10.78 4.12 -28.47
CA ILE A 200 11.72 4.34 -27.37
C ILE A 200 12.45 5.68 -27.54
N ASN A 201 12.54 6.46 -26.46
CA ASN A 201 13.27 7.72 -26.49
C ASN A 201 14.78 7.48 -26.61
N TYR A 202 15.52 8.47 -27.13
CA TYR A 202 16.95 8.32 -27.36
C TYR A 202 17.77 8.08 -26.08
N SER A 203 17.33 8.62 -24.94
CA SER A 203 18.05 8.45 -23.67
C SER A 203 18.04 7.00 -23.21
N ASP A 204 16.84 6.40 -23.16
CA ASP A 204 16.66 5.01 -22.74
C ASP A 204 17.28 4.04 -23.73
N LYS A 205 17.15 4.33 -25.03
CA LYS A 205 17.79 3.54 -26.08
C LYS A 205 19.31 3.51 -25.92
N ASN A 206 19.94 4.68 -25.79
CA ASN A 206 21.39 4.76 -25.62
C ASN A 206 21.84 4.04 -24.35
N LYS A 207 21.08 4.16 -23.26
CA LYS A 207 21.40 3.47 -22.00
C LYS A 207 21.30 1.95 -22.15
N ALA A 208 20.26 1.47 -22.81
CA ALA A 208 20.08 0.04 -23.06
C ALA A 208 21.18 -0.52 -24.00
N GLU A 209 21.58 0.20 -25.05
CA GLU A 209 22.69 -0.19 -25.93
C GLU A 209 24.03 -0.23 -25.19
N GLU A 210 24.31 0.74 -24.31
CA GLU A 210 25.51 0.75 -23.46
C GLU A 210 25.56 -0.48 -22.55
N LEU A 211 24.48 -0.74 -21.80
CA LEU A 211 24.39 -1.89 -20.91
C LEU A 211 24.45 -3.21 -21.67
N LEU A 212 23.88 -3.26 -22.88
CA LEU A 212 23.90 -4.47 -23.71
C LEU A 212 25.31 -4.78 -24.20
N ALA A 213 26.08 -3.76 -24.59
CA ALA A 213 27.48 -3.92 -24.94
C ALA A 213 28.29 -4.43 -23.74
N LEU A 214 28.06 -3.86 -22.56
CA LEU A 214 28.72 -4.30 -21.32
C LEU A 214 28.38 -5.76 -20.97
N ALA A 215 27.10 -6.14 -21.02
CA ALA A 215 26.66 -7.49 -20.69
C ALA A 215 27.23 -8.52 -21.68
N ASN A 216 27.24 -8.23 -22.98
CA ASN A 216 27.83 -9.12 -23.98
C ASN A 216 29.35 -9.27 -23.79
N PHE A 217 30.06 -8.16 -23.51
CA PHE A 217 31.50 -8.22 -23.25
C PHE A 217 31.84 -9.14 -22.08
N ASN A 218 31.09 -9.07 -20.97
CA ASN A 218 31.35 -9.92 -19.80
C ASN A 218 30.81 -11.35 -19.97
N LYS A 219 29.81 -11.57 -20.83
CA LYS A 219 29.33 -12.91 -21.16
C LYS A 219 30.35 -13.70 -21.97
N ASP A 220 31.11 -13.03 -22.82
CA ASP A 220 32.05 -13.64 -23.76
C ASP A 220 33.47 -13.84 -23.18
N ASN A 221 33.74 -13.34 -21.97
CA ASN A 221 35.03 -13.45 -21.26
C ASN A 221 34.90 -14.18 -19.92
#